data_AF-X0CDM1-F1
#
_entry.id   AF-X0CDM1-F1
#
_cell.length_a   1.000
_cell.length_b   1.000
_cell.length_c   1.000
_cell.angle_alpha   90.00
_cell.angle_beta   90.00
_cell.angle_gamma   90.00
#
_symmetry.space_group_name_H-M   'P 1'
#
loop_
_entity.id
_entity.type
_entity.pdbx_description
1 polymer ?
#
loop_
_entity_poly.entity_id
_entity_poly.type
_entity_poly.pdbx_seq_one_letter_code
_entity_poly.pdbx_strand_id
1 'polypeptide(L)'
;MDNTKAFGTLTMHIIHTEPSPDPMDGPYLYVPEAKGVVKRTYPLRSFREQVFPDNSQDTLEVGRAFLRQNGCSAFQHTSKLNLFDVKFSNEARTAYYSEIVELVQHITGCAKVFLISSVTRGGDAEDARTSDKAEEAKKEEDNKRPGKDKANLTEHEEAGRKMASVDNLQPYHLPTTIKPSRIPHMDYTPLGARQLIRSMRSDVHHYADAEAGIIDYENKLCASAGNGISADKENSDEFLFQNYNKPDQPGPRYAIFSIWRPLKLCTQDPLAFVKRSDFDAACGGSDNDLEYWRYNLRTPGFKGDWCWNLAMVRAREGTDEGSGKLMAGPVWNYIPEQRPDEVLFIKHFDSASLGPNGTEVPGVPHASPDLGSAGYGDARESIETRVIAFW
;
A
#
# COMPACT_ATOMS: atom_id res chain seq x y z
N MET A 1 16.99 24.02 -12.31
CA MET A 1 15.84 23.74 -13.21
C MET A 1 14.65 24.49 -12.64
N ASP A 2 13.90 25.16 -13.48
CA ASP A 2 12.78 26.00 -13.06
C ASP A 2 11.80 25.17 -12.21
N ASN A 3 11.38 25.72 -11.07
CA ASN A 3 10.61 25.03 -10.04
C ASN A 3 9.13 24.98 -10.47
N THR A 4 8.86 24.50 -11.69
CA THR A 4 7.50 24.33 -12.19
C THR A 4 6.81 23.34 -11.26
N LYS A 5 5.75 23.82 -10.60
CA LYS A 5 4.90 22.96 -9.77
C LYS A 5 4.41 21.82 -10.64
N ALA A 6 4.90 20.61 -10.38
CA ALA A 6 4.38 19.41 -11.00
C ALA A 6 2.98 19.14 -10.44
N PHE A 7 2.10 18.61 -11.27
CA PHE A 7 0.76 18.21 -10.88
C PHE A 7 0.52 16.76 -11.29
N GLY A 8 -0.33 16.10 -10.52
CA GLY A 8 -0.66 14.70 -10.73
C GLY A 8 -2.16 14.47 -10.60
N THR A 9 -2.74 13.79 -11.58
CA THR A 9 -4.15 13.42 -11.58
C THR A 9 -4.35 12.04 -10.98
N LEU A 10 -5.23 11.93 -10.00
CA LEU A 10 -5.59 10.70 -9.31
C LEU A 10 -7.06 10.39 -9.55
N THR A 11 -7.39 9.09 -9.50
CA THR A 11 -8.77 8.60 -9.64
C THR A 11 -9.32 8.25 -8.26
N MET A 12 -10.37 8.94 -7.83
CA MET A 12 -11.05 8.66 -6.58
C MET A 12 -12.35 7.93 -6.87
N HIS A 13 -12.62 6.84 -6.16
CA HIS A 13 -13.92 6.19 -6.24
C HIS A 13 -14.97 7.03 -5.51
N ILE A 14 -16.21 7.02 -6.00
CA ILE A 14 -17.40 7.40 -5.24
C ILE A 14 -18.08 6.09 -4.82
N ILE A 15 -18.16 5.83 -3.53
CA ILE A 15 -18.71 4.58 -3.00
C ILE A 15 -19.89 4.92 -2.07
N HIS A 16 -20.99 4.18 -2.20
CA HIS A 16 -22.15 4.34 -1.33
C HIS A 16 -21.84 3.96 0.14
N THR A 17 -22.66 4.48 1.06
CA THR A 17 -22.68 4.10 2.48
C THR A 17 -23.50 2.85 2.76
N GLU A 18 -24.08 2.22 1.73
CA GLU A 18 -24.78 0.95 1.91
C GLU A 18 -23.84 -0.06 2.58
N PRO A 19 -24.34 -0.87 3.52
CA PRO A 19 -23.52 -1.87 4.18
C PRO A 19 -22.93 -2.78 3.11
N SER A 20 -21.60 -2.83 3.06
CA SER A 20 -20.93 -3.84 2.25
C SER A 20 -21.50 -5.20 2.67
N PRO A 21 -21.84 -6.09 1.72
CA PRO A 21 -22.15 -7.47 2.06
C PRO A 21 -21.03 -8.05 2.92
N ASP A 22 -21.35 -9.03 3.77
CA ASP A 22 -20.34 -9.72 4.57
C ASP A 22 -19.25 -10.22 3.61
N PRO A 23 -17.99 -9.78 3.76
CA PRO A 23 -16.91 -10.20 2.87
C PRO A 23 -16.81 -11.72 2.75
N MET A 24 -17.19 -12.46 3.80
CA MET A 24 -17.14 -13.93 3.82
C MET A 24 -18.13 -14.59 2.87
N ASP A 25 -19.22 -13.90 2.50
CA ASP A 25 -20.21 -14.38 1.54
C ASP A 25 -19.80 -14.10 0.09
N GLY A 26 -18.81 -13.23 -0.12
CA GLY A 26 -18.30 -12.85 -1.43
C GLY A 26 -17.15 -13.72 -1.94
N PRO A 27 -16.74 -13.52 -3.21
CA PRO A 27 -15.53 -14.12 -3.76
C PRO A 27 -14.26 -13.62 -3.06
N TYR A 28 -13.18 -14.38 -3.19
CA TYR A 28 -11.89 -13.94 -2.67
C TYR A 28 -11.44 -12.62 -3.27
N LEU A 29 -10.82 -11.76 -2.45
CA LEU A 29 -10.21 -10.50 -2.88
C LEU A 29 -11.17 -9.54 -3.61
N TYR A 30 -12.48 -9.71 -3.42
CA TYR A 30 -13.50 -8.86 -4.02
C TYR A 30 -13.46 -7.44 -3.41
N VAL A 31 -13.03 -6.47 -4.21
CA VAL A 31 -13.09 -5.06 -3.84
C VAL A 31 -14.51 -4.56 -4.09
N PRO A 32 -15.19 -3.93 -3.12
CA PRO A 32 -16.57 -3.52 -3.34
C PRO A 32 -16.68 -2.44 -4.41
N GLU A 33 -17.78 -2.50 -5.17
CA GLU A 33 -17.98 -1.69 -6.37
C GLU A 33 -18.10 -0.19 -6.08
N ALA A 34 -17.49 0.61 -6.95
CA ALA A 34 -17.67 2.04 -6.96
C ALA A 34 -18.91 2.40 -7.80
N LYS A 35 -19.72 3.35 -7.32
CA LYS A 35 -20.84 3.94 -8.07
C LYS A 35 -20.34 4.77 -9.26
N GLY A 36 -19.16 5.35 -9.10
CA GLY A 36 -18.52 6.18 -10.10
C GLY A 36 -17.09 6.52 -9.68
N VAL A 37 -16.43 7.30 -10.52
CA VAL A 37 -15.07 7.78 -10.25
C VAL A 37 -15.00 9.28 -10.54
N VAL A 38 -14.17 9.99 -9.79
CA VAL A 38 -13.82 11.39 -10.07
C VAL A 38 -12.32 11.53 -10.21
N LYS A 39 -11.89 12.34 -11.17
CA LYS A 39 -10.48 12.67 -11.39
C LYS A 39 -10.13 13.96 -10.65
N ARG A 40 -9.06 13.94 -9.88
CA ARG A 40 -8.60 15.08 -9.06
C ARG A 40 -7.13 15.34 -9.28
N THR A 41 -6.79 16.60 -9.52
CA THR A 41 -5.42 17.01 -9.78
C THR A 41 -4.84 17.67 -8.54
N TYR A 42 -3.72 17.16 -8.06
CA TYR A 42 -3.04 17.66 -6.85
C TYR A 42 -1.63 18.16 -7.19
N PRO A 43 -1.09 19.12 -6.40
CA PRO A 43 0.31 19.46 -6.48
C PRO A 43 1.17 18.26 -6.08
N LEU A 44 2.23 18.02 -6.86
CA LEU A 44 3.28 17.07 -6.56
C LEU A 44 4.51 17.79 -6.04
N ARG A 45 5.15 17.22 -5.03
CA ARG A 45 6.39 17.71 -4.43
C ARG A 45 7.47 16.65 -4.55
N SER A 46 8.58 17.01 -5.18
CA SER A 46 9.78 16.18 -5.12
C SER A 46 10.29 16.12 -3.67
N PHE A 47 10.56 14.91 -3.18
CA PHE A 47 11.28 14.72 -1.91
C PHE A 47 12.73 14.23 -2.08
N ARG A 48 13.24 14.25 -3.33
CA ARG A 48 14.55 13.71 -3.70
C ARG A 48 15.70 14.33 -2.90
N GLU A 49 15.75 15.65 -2.81
CA GLU A 49 16.83 16.39 -2.11
C GLU A 49 16.82 16.14 -0.59
N GLN A 50 15.66 15.80 -0.02
CA GLN A 50 15.50 15.52 1.40
C GLN A 50 16.05 14.15 1.79
N VAL A 51 16.14 13.20 0.85
CA VAL A 51 16.65 11.84 1.09
C VAL A 51 17.99 11.56 0.40
N PHE A 52 18.32 12.32 -0.65
CA PHE A 52 19.58 12.27 -1.37
C PHE A 52 20.22 13.68 -1.45
N PRO A 53 20.63 14.28 -0.32
CA PRO A 53 21.31 15.57 -0.34
C PRO A 53 22.70 15.46 -0.95
N ASP A 54 23.06 16.37 -1.88
CA ASP A 54 24.31 16.35 -2.67
C ASP A 54 25.61 16.32 -1.84
N ASN A 55 25.56 16.65 -0.55
CA ASN A 55 26.73 16.83 0.32
C ASN A 55 26.73 15.95 1.59
N SER A 56 25.86 14.94 1.71
CA SER A 56 25.89 14.05 2.89
C SER A 56 26.62 12.74 2.60
N GLN A 57 27.55 12.38 3.50
CA GLN A 57 28.09 11.02 3.59
C GLN A 57 27.12 10.04 4.28
N ASP A 58 25.98 10.55 4.78
CA ASP A 58 25.03 9.79 5.60
C ASP A 58 23.61 9.86 5.03
N THR A 59 23.46 9.52 3.76
CA THR A 59 22.14 9.39 3.10
C THR A 59 21.27 8.32 3.75
N LEU A 60 21.89 7.34 4.43
CA LEU A 60 21.19 6.27 5.13
C LEU A 60 20.44 6.80 6.35
N GLU A 61 21.09 7.54 7.26
CA GLU A 61 20.43 8.05 8.45
C GLU A 61 19.39 9.12 8.10
N VAL A 62 19.68 9.96 7.11
CA VAL A 62 18.72 10.91 6.55
C VAL A 62 17.47 10.17 6.01
N GLY A 63 17.67 9.13 5.21
CA GLY A 63 16.59 8.29 4.69
C GLY A 63 15.77 7.61 5.79
N ARG A 64 16.42 7.11 6.86
CA ARG A 64 15.75 6.50 8.02
C ARG A 64 14.92 7.51 8.81
N ALA A 65 15.49 8.68 9.10
CA ALA A 65 14.78 9.77 9.77
C ALA A 65 13.56 10.21 8.96
N PHE A 66 13.72 10.32 7.63
CA PHE A 66 12.62 10.65 6.73
C PHE A 66 11.53 9.56 6.73
N LEU A 67 11.89 8.27 6.69
CA LEU A 67 10.94 7.14 6.78
C LEU A 67 10.16 7.14 8.10
N ARG A 68 10.82 7.46 9.22
CA ARG A 68 10.19 7.56 10.53
C ARG A 68 9.14 8.66 10.57
N GLN A 69 9.49 9.83 10.03
CA GLN A 69 8.67 11.04 10.10
C GLN A 69 7.56 11.12 9.05
N ASN A 70 7.69 10.39 7.92
CA ASN A 70 6.78 10.52 6.78
C ASN A 70 6.08 9.22 6.40
N GLY A 71 6.54 8.06 6.88
CA GLY A 71 6.01 6.76 6.51
C GLY A 71 6.39 6.28 5.11
N CYS A 72 7.14 7.08 4.36
CA CYS A 72 7.79 6.68 3.13
C CYS A 72 9.17 7.33 3.03
N SER A 73 10.12 6.67 2.38
CA SER A 73 11.46 7.20 2.08
C SER A 73 12.08 6.48 0.90
N ALA A 74 13.25 6.95 0.45
CA ALA A 74 14.03 6.33 -0.61
C ALA A 74 15.47 6.06 -0.15
N PHE A 75 16.06 4.98 -0.65
CA PHE A 75 17.42 4.57 -0.33
C PHE A 75 18.18 4.20 -1.60
N GLN A 76 19.46 4.57 -1.66
CA GLN A 76 20.36 4.13 -2.72
C GLN A 76 20.71 2.66 -2.51
N HIS A 77 20.39 1.82 -3.49
CA HIS A 77 20.71 0.41 -3.48
C HIS A 77 20.78 -0.17 -4.89
N THR A 78 21.97 -0.55 -5.33
CA THR A 78 22.17 -1.31 -6.57
C THR A 78 21.80 -2.78 -6.35
N SER A 79 20.87 -3.32 -7.16
CA SER A 79 20.52 -4.74 -7.08
C SER A 79 21.69 -5.61 -7.54
N LYS A 80 21.83 -6.80 -6.93
CA LYS A 80 22.77 -7.84 -7.38
C LYS A 80 22.32 -8.46 -8.71
N LEU A 81 21.05 -8.27 -9.08
CA LEU A 81 20.45 -8.78 -10.30
C LEU A 81 20.37 -7.67 -11.35
N ASN A 82 20.67 -8.02 -12.60
CA ASN A 82 20.27 -7.21 -13.73
C ASN A 82 18.79 -7.45 -14.03
N LEU A 83 17.92 -6.70 -13.34
CA LEU A 83 16.47 -6.89 -13.42
C LEU A 83 15.85 -6.38 -14.73
N PHE A 84 16.62 -5.72 -15.60
CA PHE A 84 16.14 -5.22 -16.90
C PHE A 84 15.90 -6.36 -17.91
N ASP A 85 16.80 -7.35 -17.93
CA ASP A 85 16.81 -8.39 -18.97
C ASP A 85 16.21 -9.72 -18.50
N VAL A 86 16.03 -9.86 -17.18
CA VAL A 86 15.57 -11.11 -16.59
C VAL A 86 14.06 -11.07 -16.50
N LYS A 87 13.38 -11.87 -17.34
CA LYS A 87 12.01 -12.31 -17.03
C LYS A 87 12.03 -12.77 -15.58
N PHE A 88 11.23 -12.16 -14.72
CA PHE A 88 11.27 -12.33 -13.26
C PHE A 88 10.94 -13.79 -12.85
N SER A 89 11.88 -14.68 -13.11
CA SER A 89 11.78 -16.13 -13.03
C SER A 89 11.77 -16.58 -11.57
N ASN A 90 11.58 -17.87 -11.33
CA ASN A 90 11.62 -18.43 -9.98
C ASN A 90 12.98 -18.15 -9.32
N GLU A 91 14.08 -18.34 -10.04
CA GLU A 91 15.44 -18.18 -9.53
C GLU A 91 15.76 -16.71 -9.28
N ALA A 92 15.40 -15.82 -10.23
CA ALA A 92 15.55 -14.39 -10.08
C ALA A 92 14.75 -13.85 -8.89
N ARG A 93 13.53 -14.38 -8.69
CA ARG A 93 12.68 -14.08 -7.53
C ARG A 93 13.36 -14.47 -6.23
N THR A 94 13.85 -15.70 -6.12
CA THR A 94 14.53 -16.16 -4.90
C THR A 94 15.73 -15.28 -4.55
N ALA A 95 16.59 -14.97 -5.52
CA ALA A 95 17.74 -14.10 -5.29
C ALA A 95 17.32 -12.67 -4.90
N TYR A 96 16.31 -12.11 -5.58
CA TYR A 96 15.78 -10.79 -5.27
C TYR A 96 15.14 -10.72 -3.88
N TYR A 97 14.41 -11.76 -3.49
CA TYR A 97 13.77 -11.86 -2.19
C TYR A 97 14.78 -11.87 -1.05
N SER A 98 15.88 -12.61 -1.19
CA SER A 98 16.99 -12.58 -0.24
C SER A 98 17.63 -11.20 -0.16
N GLU A 99 17.86 -10.53 -1.30
CA GLU A 99 18.36 -9.15 -1.34
C GLU A 99 17.43 -8.19 -0.59
N ILE A 100 16.11 -8.28 -0.80
CA ILE A 100 15.14 -7.41 -0.11
C ILE A 100 15.11 -7.66 1.39
N VAL A 101 15.23 -8.92 1.84
CA VAL A 101 15.33 -9.25 3.27
C VAL A 101 16.55 -8.58 3.89
N GLU A 102 17.74 -8.74 3.28
CA GLU A 102 18.98 -8.11 3.74
C GLU A 102 18.84 -6.58 3.78
N LEU A 103 18.27 -5.98 2.73
CA LEU A 103 18.08 -4.54 2.62
C LEU A 103 17.14 -4.00 3.70
N VAL A 104 16.02 -4.67 3.95
CA VAL A 104 15.05 -4.26 4.98
C VAL A 104 15.67 -4.38 6.37
N GLN A 105 16.43 -5.44 6.67
CA GLN A 105 17.15 -5.58 7.93
C GLN A 105 18.19 -4.48 8.10
N HIS A 106 18.97 -4.19 7.06
CA HIS A 106 19.99 -3.14 7.08
C HIS A 106 19.39 -1.75 7.31
N ILE A 107 18.29 -1.41 6.63
CA ILE A 107 17.67 -0.09 6.74
C ILE A 107 16.93 0.08 8.07
N THR A 108 16.20 -0.94 8.52
CA THR A 108 15.27 -0.78 9.65
C THR A 108 15.84 -1.27 10.98
N GLY A 109 16.93 -2.04 10.96
CA GLY A 109 17.51 -2.68 12.14
C GLY A 109 16.66 -3.81 12.73
N CYS A 110 15.63 -4.27 12.02
CA CYS A 110 14.81 -5.39 12.46
C CYS A 110 15.60 -6.70 12.51
N ALA A 111 15.24 -7.58 13.44
CA ALA A 111 15.89 -8.88 13.60
C ALA A 111 15.44 -9.88 12.53
N LYS A 112 14.16 -9.85 12.16
CA LYS A 112 13.56 -10.83 11.24
C LYS A 112 12.65 -10.17 10.22
N VAL A 113 12.73 -10.64 8.98
CA VAL A 113 11.85 -10.23 7.89
C VAL A 113 11.23 -11.46 7.24
N PHE A 114 9.92 -11.40 6.99
CA PHE A 114 9.21 -12.35 6.15
C PHE A 114 8.72 -11.63 4.90
N LEU A 115 9.01 -12.20 3.74
CA LEU A 115 8.46 -11.74 2.48
C LEU A 115 7.08 -12.37 2.28
N ILE A 116 6.10 -11.54 1.98
CA ILE A 116 4.68 -11.90 1.93
C ILE A 116 4.23 -12.09 0.50
N SER A 117 4.49 -11.08 -0.32
CA SER A 117 4.12 -11.12 -1.73
C SER A 117 5.02 -10.24 -2.58
N SER A 118 4.93 -10.40 -3.89
CA SER A 118 5.49 -9.44 -4.83
C SER A 118 4.63 -9.31 -6.08
N VAL A 119 4.77 -8.18 -6.76
CA VAL A 119 4.08 -7.88 -8.01
C VAL A 119 4.96 -7.04 -8.92
N THR A 120 4.96 -7.36 -10.21
CA THR A 120 5.54 -6.49 -11.25
C THR A 120 4.46 -5.56 -11.78
N ARG A 121 4.80 -4.29 -11.97
CA ARG A 121 3.92 -3.30 -12.62
C ARG A 121 4.53 -2.78 -13.90
N GLY A 122 3.69 -2.62 -14.92
CA GLY A 122 4.06 -2.19 -16.27
C GLY A 122 2.85 -2.21 -17.20
N GLY A 123 3.11 -2.06 -18.51
CA GLY A 123 2.09 -2.04 -19.57
C GLY A 123 2.12 -0.75 -20.38
N ASP A 124 1.10 -0.54 -21.22
CA ASP A 124 1.00 0.69 -22.02
C ASP A 124 0.61 1.88 -21.14
N ALA A 125 1.23 3.04 -21.39
CA ALA A 125 0.83 4.30 -20.77
C ALA A 125 -0.63 4.61 -21.14
N GLU A 126 -1.45 4.99 -20.16
CA GLU A 126 -2.81 5.44 -20.46
C GLU A 126 -2.74 6.82 -21.13
N ASP A 127 -3.08 6.87 -22.42
CA ASP A 127 -3.07 8.12 -23.18
C ASP A 127 -4.22 9.02 -22.70
N ALA A 128 -3.87 10.11 -22.00
CA ALA A 128 -4.80 11.11 -21.47
C ALA A 128 -5.75 11.71 -22.54
N ARG A 129 -5.42 11.57 -23.83
CA ARG A 129 -6.26 12.02 -24.95
C ARG A 129 -7.34 11.02 -25.40
N THR A 130 -7.28 9.79 -24.90
CA THR A 130 -8.23 8.72 -25.27
C THR A 130 -9.22 8.38 -24.16
N SER A 131 -8.99 8.80 -22.91
CA SER A 131 -9.89 8.42 -21.80
C SER A 131 -11.30 8.95 -21.95
N ASP A 132 -11.49 10.16 -22.47
CA ASP A 132 -12.83 10.77 -22.52
C ASP A 132 -13.70 10.12 -23.61
N LYS A 133 -13.11 9.77 -24.76
CA LYS A 133 -13.82 9.03 -25.83
C LYS A 133 -13.92 7.52 -25.55
N ALA A 134 -12.96 6.94 -24.84
CA ALA A 134 -13.00 5.53 -24.44
C ALA A 134 -13.94 5.28 -23.25
N GLU A 135 -14.16 6.26 -22.36
CA GLU A 135 -15.16 6.18 -21.28
C GLU A 135 -16.59 6.31 -21.83
N GLU A 136 -16.85 7.17 -22.83
CA GLU A 136 -18.14 7.21 -23.53
C GLU A 136 -18.39 5.93 -24.36
N ALA A 137 -17.39 5.42 -25.06
CA ALA A 137 -17.50 4.16 -25.80
C ALA A 137 -17.65 2.94 -24.88
N LYS A 138 -16.98 2.91 -23.71
CA LYS A 138 -17.16 1.86 -22.69
C LYS A 138 -18.55 1.89 -22.05
N LYS A 139 -19.13 3.08 -21.80
CA LYS A 139 -20.51 3.21 -21.30
C LYS A 139 -21.54 2.67 -22.30
N GLU A 140 -21.31 2.82 -23.61
CA GLU A 140 -22.16 2.21 -24.64
C GLU A 140 -21.94 0.70 -24.83
N GLU A 141 -20.73 0.19 -24.58
CA GLU A 141 -20.40 -1.24 -24.72
C GLU A 141 -20.75 -2.07 -23.47
N ASP A 142 -20.59 -1.53 -22.25
CA ASP A 142 -20.97 -2.18 -20.99
C ASP A 142 -22.49 -2.31 -20.83
N ASN A 143 -23.28 -1.39 -21.40
CA ASN A 143 -24.73 -1.53 -21.51
C ASN A 143 -25.18 -2.64 -22.49
N LYS A 144 -24.27 -3.26 -23.25
CA LYS A 144 -24.57 -4.30 -24.25
C LYS A 144 -24.01 -5.70 -23.94
N ARG A 145 -23.21 -5.88 -22.87
CA ARG A 145 -22.59 -7.18 -22.55
C ARG A 145 -22.95 -7.68 -21.14
N PRO A 146 -24.04 -8.44 -20.96
CA PRO A 146 -24.24 -9.18 -19.72
C PRO A 146 -23.15 -10.26 -19.58
N GLY A 147 -22.25 -10.13 -18.59
CA GLY A 147 -21.26 -11.17 -18.27
C GLY A 147 -19.85 -10.73 -17.85
N LYS A 148 -19.52 -9.43 -17.88
CA LYS A 148 -18.19 -8.92 -17.50
C LYS A 148 -17.90 -9.09 -16.00
N ASP A 149 -18.92 -8.91 -15.16
CA ASP A 149 -18.83 -9.10 -13.71
C ASP A 149 -18.47 -10.56 -13.38
N LYS A 150 -19.06 -11.53 -14.10
CA LYS A 150 -18.75 -12.95 -13.89
C LYS A 150 -17.30 -13.32 -14.20
N ALA A 151 -16.68 -12.67 -15.19
CA ALA A 151 -15.28 -12.93 -15.58
C ALA A 151 -14.29 -12.39 -14.54
N ASN A 152 -14.50 -11.16 -14.06
CA ASN A 152 -13.67 -10.58 -13.00
C ASN A 152 -13.81 -11.37 -11.69
N LEU A 153 -15.04 -11.76 -11.33
CA LEU A 153 -15.29 -12.61 -10.16
C LEU A 153 -14.59 -13.97 -10.27
N THR A 154 -14.46 -14.54 -11.48
CA THR A 154 -13.74 -15.82 -11.67
C THR A 154 -12.22 -15.67 -11.53
N GLU A 155 -11.61 -14.59 -12.02
CA GLU A 155 -10.18 -14.33 -11.85
C GLU A 155 -9.79 -14.10 -10.39
N HIS A 156 -10.56 -13.28 -9.67
CA HIS A 156 -10.38 -13.02 -8.25
C HIS A 156 -10.49 -14.30 -7.41
N GLU A 157 -11.49 -15.13 -7.73
CA GLU A 157 -11.70 -16.41 -7.08
C GLU A 157 -10.59 -17.43 -7.41
N GLU A 158 -10.08 -17.45 -8.64
CA GLU A 158 -8.91 -18.27 -8.99
C GLU A 158 -7.62 -17.81 -8.29
N ALA A 159 -7.39 -16.50 -8.19
CA ALA A 159 -6.27 -15.94 -7.45
C ALA A 159 -6.35 -16.30 -5.96
N GLY A 160 -7.56 -16.16 -5.37
CA GLY A 160 -7.85 -16.63 -4.03
C GLY A 160 -7.57 -18.12 -3.87
N ARG A 161 -8.10 -18.99 -4.74
CA ARG A 161 -7.82 -20.43 -4.69
C ARG A 161 -6.33 -20.77 -4.81
N LYS A 162 -5.56 -20.02 -5.61
CA LYS A 162 -4.09 -20.19 -5.71
C LYS A 162 -3.35 -19.73 -4.46
N MET A 163 -3.84 -18.70 -3.78
CA MET A 163 -3.35 -18.33 -2.45
C MET A 163 -3.74 -19.36 -1.39
N ALA A 164 -4.91 -19.98 -1.52
CA ALA A 164 -5.46 -20.97 -0.59
C ALA A 164 -4.85 -22.37 -0.74
N SER A 165 -4.43 -22.73 -1.96
CA SER A 165 -4.01 -24.09 -2.30
C SER A 165 -2.65 -24.48 -1.72
N VAL A 166 -2.04 -23.62 -0.89
CA VAL A 166 -0.75 -23.90 -0.32
C VAL A 166 -0.58 -23.24 1.04
N ASP A 167 -0.42 -24.07 2.08
CA ASP A 167 0.44 -23.77 3.24
C ASP A 167 1.91 -23.66 2.77
N ASN A 168 2.15 -22.91 1.68
CA ASN A 168 3.49 -22.63 1.24
C ASN A 168 4.01 -21.53 2.14
N LEU A 169 5.03 -21.88 2.90
CA LEU A 169 5.99 -20.95 3.51
C LEU A 169 6.70 -20.03 2.48
N GLN A 170 6.24 -20.04 1.22
CA GLN A 170 6.78 -19.27 0.12
C GLN A 170 5.94 -18.01 -0.09
N PRO A 171 6.56 -16.88 -0.42
CA PRO A 171 5.84 -15.66 -0.76
C PRO A 171 5.01 -15.81 -2.04
N TYR A 172 3.84 -15.18 -2.09
CA TYR A 172 2.98 -15.18 -3.27
C TYR A 172 3.42 -14.13 -4.29
N HIS A 173 3.69 -14.54 -5.52
CA HIS A 173 3.93 -13.59 -6.61
C HIS A 173 2.71 -13.53 -7.52
N LEU A 174 2.23 -12.33 -7.79
CA LEU A 174 1.17 -12.14 -8.78
C LEU A 174 1.74 -12.41 -10.18
N PRO A 175 1.27 -13.45 -10.90
CA PRO A 175 1.90 -13.89 -12.15
C PRO A 175 1.67 -12.93 -13.31
N THR A 176 0.69 -12.04 -13.20
CA THR A 176 0.37 -11.03 -14.20
C THR A 176 0.99 -9.70 -13.83
N THR A 177 1.61 -9.05 -14.83
CA THR A 177 2.00 -7.66 -14.72
C THR A 177 0.74 -6.80 -14.69
N ILE A 178 0.60 -5.97 -13.66
CA ILE A 178 -0.57 -5.09 -13.50
C ILE A 178 -0.19 -3.63 -13.76
N LYS A 179 -1.15 -2.84 -14.22
CA LYS A 179 -0.92 -1.41 -14.45
C LYS A 179 -0.61 -0.67 -13.14
N PRO A 180 0.13 0.45 -13.19
CA PRO A 180 0.19 1.42 -12.11
C PRO A 180 -1.22 1.81 -11.61
N SER A 181 -1.50 1.68 -10.30
CA SER A 181 -2.80 2.08 -9.76
C SER A 181 -2.90 3.60 -9.62
N ARG A 182 -3.91 4.21 -10.24
CA ARG A 182 -4.26 5.63 -10.08
C ARG A 182 -5.11 5.92 -8.84
N ILE A 183 -5.62 4.86 -8.20
CA ILE A 183 -6.53 4.94 -7.08
C ILE A 183 -5.71 4.92 -5.80
N PRO A 184 -5.78 5.97 -4.97
CA PRO A 184 -5.02 5.99 -3.74
C PRO A 184 -5.58 5.04 -2.70
N HIS A 185 -4.68 4.28 -2.11
CA HIS A 185 -5.02 3.22 -1.17
C HIS A 185 -3.99 3.09 -0.06
N MET A 186 -4.37 2.30 0.93
CA MET A 186 -3.53 1.79 2.01
C MET A 186 -3.76 0.29 2.10
N ASP A 187 -2.70 -0.49 1.91
CA ASP A 187 -2.82 -1.94 1.87
C ASP A 187 -3.14 -2.57 3.24
N TYR A 188 -2.90 -1.84 4.33
CA TYR A 188 -3.15 -2.31 5.68
C TYR A 188 -3.68 -1.20 6.56
N THR A 189 -4.73 -1.52 7.30
CA THR A 189 -5.08 -0.80 8.52
C THR A 189 -4.38 -1.47 9.72
N PRO A 190 -4.43 -0.86 10.93
CA PRO A 190 -3.99 -1.55 12.14
C PRO A 190 -4.65 -2.92 12.34
N LEU A 191 -5.96 -3.03 12.07
CA LEU A 191 -6.67 -4.31 12.13
C LEU A 191 -6.14 -5.30 11.09
N GLY A 192 -5.95 -4.85 9.84
CA GLY A 192 -5.44 -5.68 8.76
C GLY A 192 -4.05 -6.24 9.05
N ALA A 193 -3.18 -5.45 9.70
CA ALA A 193 -1.86 -5.90 10.12
C ALA A 193 -1.92 -7.01 11.19
N ARG A 194 -2.79 -6.87 12.19
CA ARG A 194 -3.01 -7.90 13.22
C ARG A 194 -3.60 -9.17 12.63
N GLN A 195 -4.56 -9.04 11.72
CA GLN A 195 -5.17 -10.17 11.01
C GLN A 195 -4.14 -10.92 10.16
N LEU A 196 -3.24 -10.21 9.47
CA LEU A 196 -2.19 -10.78 8.64
C LEU A 196 -1.29 -11.75 9.41
N ILE A 197 -0.73 -11.32 10.56
CA ILE A 197 0.15 -12.14 11.39
C ILE A 197 -0.60 -13.30 12.08
N ARG A 198 -1.93 -13.26 12.13
CA ARG A 198 -2.76 -14.29 12.77
C ARG A 198 -3.18 -15.41 11.82
N SER A 199 -3.39 -15.06 10.55
CA SER A 199 -4.19 -15.89 9.66
C SER A 199 -3.52 -16.21 8.32
N MET A 200 -2.62 -15.37 7.82
CA MET A 200 -2.13 -15.54 6.45
C MET A 200 -1.25 -16.78 6.28
N ARG A 201 -0.17 -16.89 7.07
CA ARG A 201 0.84 -17.95 6.95
C ARG A 201 1.24 -18.50 8.32
N SER A 202 1.47 -19.81 8.36
CA SER A 202 1.79 -20.56 9.58
C SER A 202 3.14 -20.16 10.19
N ASP A 203 4.18 -19.93 9.38
CA ASP A 203 5.51 -19.51 9.85
C ASP A 203 5.53 -18.08 10.39
N VAL A 204 4.86 -17.14 9.71
CA VAL A 204 4.67 -15.77 10.19
C VAL A 204 3.92 -15.77 11.51
N HIS A 205 2.84 -16.56 11.60
CA HIS A 205 2.06 -16.70 12.83
C HIS A 205 2.89 -17.25 13.98
N HIS A 206 3.59 -18.36 13.74
CA HIS A 206 4.42 -19.00 14.75
C HIS A 206 5.52 -18.05 15.26
N TYR A 207 6.21 -17.34 14.37
CA TYR A 207 7.21 -16.37 14.77
C TYR A 207 6.60 -15.20 15.56
N ALA A 208 5.48 -14.65 15.08
CA ALA A 208 4.80 -13.54 15.75
C ALA A 208 4.28 -13.90 17.16
N ASP A 209 3.93 -15.17 17.39
CA ASP A 209 3.46 -15.68 18.67
C ASP A 209 4.59 -16.14 19.58
N ALA A 210 5.36 -17.14 19.14
CA ALA A 210 6.31 -17.85 19.99
C ALA A 210 7.65 -17.12 20.16
N GLU A 211 8.13 -16.43 19.12
CA GLU A 211 9.46 -15.81 19.11
C GLU A 211 9.39 -14.32 19.42
N ALA A 212 8.49 -13.59 18.75
CA ALA A 212 8.32 -12.15 18.93
C ALA A 212 7.33 -11.78 20.05
N GLY A 213 6.51 -12.72 20.52
CA GLY A 213 5.57 -12.50 21.62
C GLY A 213 4.44 -11.48 21.34
N ILE A 214 4.25 -11.06 20.08
CA ILE A 214 3.28 -10.03 19.69
C ILE A 214 1.86 -10.52 19.88
N ILE A 215 1.57 -11.74 19.44
CA ILE A 215 0.23 -12.31 19.48
C ILE A 215 -0.23 -12.49 20.92
N ASP A 216 0.61 -13.11 21.75
CA ASP A 216 0.39 -13.26 23.19
C ASP A 216 0.24 -11.92 23.91
N TYR A 217 1.11 -10.93 23.61
CA TYR A 217 1.03 -9.60 24.19
C TYR A 217 -0.31 -8.91 23.90
N GLU A 218 -0.71 -8.85 22.62
CA GLU A 218 -1.99 -8.24 22.21
C GLU A 218 -3.19 -8.95 22.84
N ASN A 219 -3.17 -10.29 22.89
CA ASN A 219 -4.26 -11.08 23.48
C ASN A 219 -4.38 -10.83 24.99
N LYS A 220 -3.25 -10.82 25.72
CA LYS A 220 -3.24 -10.51 27.17
C LYS A 220 -3.71 -9.09 27.44
N LEU A 221 -3.29 -8.13 26.62
CA LEU A 221 -3.69 -6.75 26.74
C LEU A 221 -5.21 -6.62 26.54
N CYS A 222 -5.76 -7.18 25.46
CA CYS A 222 -7.21 -7.17 25.21
C CYS A 222 -8.01 -7.93 26.27
N ALA A 223 -7.53 -9.08 26.75
CA ALA A 223 -8.17 -9.83 27.83
C ALA A 223 -8.24 -9.03 29.14
N SER A 224 -7.23 -8.19 29.43
CA SER A 224 -7.20 -7.35 30.64
C SER A 224 -8.23 -6.22 30.64
N ALA A 225 -8.76 -5.84 29.47
CA ALA A 225 -9.75 -4.76 29.36
C ALA A 225 -11.12 -5.13 29.97
N GLY A 226 -11.40 -6.44 30.11
CA GLY A 226 -12.77 -6.92 30.30
C GLY A 226 -13.65 -6.62 29.08
N ASN A 227 -14.88 -7.13 29.00
CA ASN A 227 -15.87 -6.77 27.97
C ASN A 227 -15.71 -7.37 26.56
N GLY A 228 -15.05 -8.53 26.40
CA GLY A 228 -15.07 -9.25 25.12
C GLY A 228 -14.31 -8.56 23.97
N ILE A 229 -13.36 -7.70 24.30
CA ILE A 229 -12.42 -7.13 23.33
C ILE A 229 -11.49 -8.24 22.84
N SER A 230 -11.37 -8.39 21.53
CA SER A 230 -10.51 -9.41 20.91
C SER A 230 -9.51 -8.74 19.98
N ALA A 231 -8.23 -9.10 20.11
CA ALA A 231 -7.14 -8.47 19.37
C ALA A 231 -7.24 -8.62 17.84
N ASP A 232 -8.03 -9.58 17.34
CA ASP A 232 -8.27 -9.82 15.92
C ASP A 232 -9.55 -9.16 15.38
N LYS A 233 -10.26 -8.38 16.20
CA LYS A 233 -11.52 -7.71 15.83
C LYS A 233 -11.39 -6.19 15.91
N GLU A 234 -12.25 -5.50 15.15
CA GLU A 234 -12.27 -4.04 15.07
C GLU A 234 -12.52 -3.36 16.43
N ASN A 235 -13.28 -4.01 17.32
CA ASN A 235 -13.54 -3.49 18.68
C ASN A 235 -12.28 -3.31 19.55
N SER A 236 -11.12 -3.84 19.12
CA SER A 236 -9.84 -3.66 19.81
C SER A 236 -9.01 -2.49 19.29
N ASP A 237 -9.36 -1.86 18.15
CA ASP A 237 -8.51 -0.85 17.50
C ASP A 237 -8.18 0.31 18.44
N GLU A 238 -9.19 0.95 19.03
CA GLU A 238 -8.99 2.08 19.93
C GLU A 238 -8.27 1.64 21.22
N PHE A 239 -8.65 0.49 21.77
CA PHE A 239 -8.04 -0.01 23.00
C PHE A 239 -6.55 -0.30 22.81
N LEU A 240 -6.18 -1.00 21.74
CA LEU A 240 -4.78 -1.28 21.42
C LEU A 240 -4.03 0.00 21.07
N PHE A 241 -4.64 0.92 20.31
CA PHE A 241 -4.03 2.22 20.07
C PHE A 241 -3.63 2.89 21.38
N GLN A 242 -4.53 3.00 22.36
CA GLN A 242 -4.21 3.67 23.62
C GLN A 242 -3.24 2.90 24.53
N ASN A 243 -3.22 1.57 24.46
CA ASN A 243 -2.58 0.74 25.49
C ASN A 243 -1.35 -0.07 25.04
N TYR A 244 -1.03 -0.12 23.74
CA TYR A 244 0.06 -0.96 23.21
C TYR A 244 1.45 -0.46 23.60
N ASN A 245 1.69 0.86 23.50
CA ASN A 245 3.00 1.46 23.80
C ASN A 245 2.96 2.25 25.11
N LYS A 246 2.87 1.55 26.25
CA LYS A 246 2.97 2.19 27.57
C LYS A 246 4.39 2.73 27.77
N PRO A 247 4.56 3.93 28.38
CA PRO A 247 5.87 4.57 28.53
C PRO A 247 6.97 3.67 29.11
N ASP A 248 6.64 2.88 30.14
CA ASP A 248 7.60 2.03 30.85
C ASP A 248 7.64 0.58 30.31
N GLN A 249 6.74 0.24 29.38
CA GLN A 249 6.58 -1.12 28.84
C GLN A 249 6.00 -1.07 27.42
N PRO A 250 6.80 -0.66 26.42
CA PRO A 250 6.37 -0.69 25.03
C PRO A 250 6.09 -2.14 24.59
N GLY A 251 5.07 -2.32 23.75
CA GLY A 251 4.78 -3.61 23.15
C GLY A 251 5.88 -4.07 22.19
N PRO A 252 5.96 -5.37 21.90
CA PRO A 252 6.90 -5.89 20.89
C PRO A 252 6.63 -5.26 19.53
N ARG A 253 7.70 -4.97 18.77
CA ARG A 253 7.57 -4.17 17.54
C ARG A 253 7.48 -5.04 16.30
N TYR A 254 6.52 -4.74 15.43
CA TYR A 254 6.48 -5.24 14.06
C TYR A 254 5.92 -4.18 13.11
N ALA A 255 6.25 -4.31 11.83
CA ALA A 255 5.85 -3.37 10.80
C ALA A 255 5.67 -4.07 9.46
N ILE A 256 4.87 -3.46 8.59
CA ILE A 256 4.62 -3.93 7.24
C ILE A 256 5.11 -2.89 6.26
N PHE A 257 5.96 -3.31 5.33
CA PHE A 257 6.49 -2.45 4.29
C PHE A 257 6.14 -2.97 2.90
N SER A 258 6.02 -2.05 1.94
CA SER A 258 6.24 -2.36 0.53
C SER A 258 7.53 -1.71 0.07
N ILE A 259 8.38 -2.53 -0.52
CA ILE A 259 9.66 -2.15 -1.08
C ILE A 259 9.49 -2.07 -2.58
N TRP A 260 9.58 -0.86 -3.12
CA TRP A 260 9.31 -0.60 -4.52
C TRP A 260 10.59 -0.18 -5.23
N ARG A 261 10.87 -0.82 -6.36
CA ARG A 261 12.07 -0.58 -7.16
C ARG A 261 11.65 -0.35 -8.63
N PRO A 262 12.05 0.77 -9.25
CA PRO A 262 11.95 0.91 -10.70
C PRO A 262 12.86 -0.12 -11.38
N LEU A 263 12.38 -0.75 -12.44
CA LEU A 263 13.21 -1.58 -13.30
C LEU A 263 13.94 -0.74 -14.34
N LYS A 264 13.40 0.44 -14.69
CA LYS A 264 14.00 1.44 -15.59
C LYS A 264 13.75 2.85 -15.06
N LEU A 265 14.32 3.85 -15.72
CA LEU A 265 14.05 5.26 -15.39
C LEU A 265 12.53 5.53 -15.42
N CYS A 266 11.99 6.07 -14.33
CA CYS A 266 10.57 6.33 -14.20
C CYS A 266 10.20 7.70 -14.80
N THR A 267 9.80 7.72 -16.07
CA THR A 267 9.47 8.96 -16.81
C THR A 267 7.97 9.26 -16.87
N GLN A 268 7.13 8.25 -16.65
CA GLN A 268 5.69 8.36 -16.38
C GLN A 268 5.33 7.56 -15.15
N ASP A 269 4.13 7.82 -14.61
CA ASP A 269 3.52 7.02 -13.55
C ASP A 269 4.42 6.84 -12.34
N PRO A 270 4.91 7.91 -11.69
CA PRO A 270 5.71 7.75 -10.49
C PRO A 270 4.86 7.16 -9.37
N LEU A 271 5.49 6.51 -8.39
CA LEU A 271 4.81 6.22 -7.14
C LEU A 271 4.84 7.49 -6.27
N ALA A 272 3.67 7.93 -5.82
CA ALA A 272 3.51 9.09 -4.97
C ALA A 272 2.78 8.72 -3.69
N PHE A 273 3.06 9.46 -2.61
CA PHE A 273 2.43 9.24 -1.31
C PHE A 273 2.10 10.55 -0.59
N VAL A 274 1.16 10.48 0.36
CA VAL A 274 0.88 11.57 1.30
C VAL A 274 1.21 11.10 2.71
N LYS A 275 1.89 11.95 3.49
CA LYS A 275 2.09 11.69 4.92
C LYS A 275 0.74 11.62 5.63
N ARG A 276 0.54 10.62 6.49
CA ARG A 276 -0.75 10.37 7.13
C ARG A 276 -1.39 11.60 7.79
N SER A 277 -0.62 12.35 8.60
CA SER A 277 -1.10 13.57 9.26
C SER A 277 -1.52 14.67 8.28
N ASP A 278 -0.81 14.80 7.17
CA ASP A 278 -1.08 15.84 6.17
C ASP A 278 -2.38 15.50 5.43
N PHE A 279 -2.61 14.20 5.18
CA PHE A 279 -3.88 13.72 4.65
C PHE A 279 -5.02 13.92 5.64
N ASP A 280 -4.84 13.55 6.91
CA ASP A 280 -5.86 13.72 7.96
C ASP A 280 -6.22 15.20 8.15
N ALA A 281 -5.23 16.10 8.13
CA ALA A 281 -5.44 17.55 8.17
C ALA A 281 -6.21 18.06 6.95
N ALA A 282 -5.86 17.59 5.74
CA ALA A 282 -6.59 17.94 4.53
C ALA A 282 -8.04 17.41 4.56
N CYS A 283 -8.27 16.24 5.16
CA CYS A 283 -9.59 15.66 5.32
C CYS A 283 -10.46 16.34 6.39
N GLY A 284 -9.87 17.10 7.31
CA GLY A 284 -10.59 17.83 8.36
C GLY A 284 -11.16 19.18 7.92
N GLY A 285 -10.84 19.67 6.72
CA GLY A 285 -11.26 21.00 6.24
C GLY A 285 -12.69 21.08 5.69
N SER A 286 -13.27 22.28 5.64
CA SER A 286 -14.63 22.53 5.13
C SER A 286 -14.81 22.29 3.63
N ASP A 287 -13.72 22.38 2.86
CA ASP A 287 -13.72 22.14 1.40
C ASP A 287 -13.31 20.70 1.05
N ASN A 288 -13.30 19.80 2.04
CA ASN A 288 -12.83 18.43 1.87
C ASN A 288 -13.84 17.55 1.14
N ASP A 289 -13.41 16.97 0.00
CA ASP A 289 -14.14 15.96 -0.74
C ASP A 289 -13.58 14.55 -0.60
N LEU A 290 -12.54 14.32 0.22
CA LEU A 290 -11.90 13.01 0.41
C LEU A 290 -12.19 12.38 1.78
N GLU A 291 -12.21 11.06 1.82
CA GLU A 291 -12.18 10.32 3.09
C GLU A 291 -11.55 8.93 2.94
N TYR A 292 -11.16 8.35 4.07
CA TYR A 292 -10.83 6.94 4.12
C TYR A 292 -12.09 6.11 4.13
N TRP A 293 -12.08 5.05 3.33
CA TRP A 293 -13.07 4.00 3.41
C TRP A 293 -12.38 2.67 3.68
N ARG A 294 -12.68 2.10 4.84
CA ARG A 294 -12.19 0.79 5.25
C ARG A 294 -13.11 -0.28 4.68
N TYR A 295 -12.51 -1.35 4.18
CA TYR A 295 -13.24 -2.51 3.67
C TYR A 295 -12.45 -3.78 3.97
N ASN A 296 -13.14 -4.91 3.89
CA ASN A 296 -12.58 -6.22 4.17
C ASN A 296 -12.57 -7.03 2.88
N LEU A 297 -11.46 -7.76 2.65
CA LEU A 297 -11.36 -8.74 1.59
C LEU A 297 -11.35 -10.14 2.20
N ARG A 298 -12.24 -11.02 1.75
CA ARG A 298 -12.09 -12.44 2.04
C ARG A 298 -10.80 -12.94 1.41
N THR A 299 -9.96 -13.52 2.23
CA THR A 299 -8.61 -13.95 1.86
C THR A 299 -8.41 -15.34 2.46
N PRO A 300 -7.82 -16.28 1.73
CA PRO A 300 -7.50 -17.57 2.31
C PRO A 300 -6.32 -17.45 3.28
N GLY A 301 -6.31 -18.32 4.29
CA GLY A 301 -5.26 -18.38 5.30
C GLY A 301 -5.02 -19.81 5.76
N PHE A 302 -3.93 -20.02 6.49
CA PHE A 302 -3.54 -21.37 6.94
C PHE A 302 -4.52 -21.97 7.99
N LYS A 303 -5.35 -21.14 8.62
CA LYS A 303 -6.43 -21.54 9.55
C LYS A 303 -7.82 -21.52 8.87
N GLY A 304 -7.86 -21.42 7.55
CA GLY A 304 -9.07 -21.13 6.78
C GLY A 304 -9.15 -19.65 6.42
N ASP A 305 -10.29 -19.29 5.84
CA ASP A 305 -10.54 -17.94 5.33
C ASP A 305 -10.54 -16.90 6.45
N TRP A 306 -10.04 -15.71 6.12
CA TRP A 306 -9.96 -14.57 7.00
C TRP A 306 -10.25 -13.28 6.25
N CYS A 307 -10.59 -12.23 6.99
CA CYS A 307 -10.78 -10.89 6.43
C CYS A 307 -9.46 -10.13 6.46
N TRP A 308 -8.99 -9.65 5.32
CA TRP A 308 -7.93 -8.67 5.23
C TRP A 308 -8.56 -7.28 5.22
N ASN A 309 -8.39 -6.52 6.32
CA ASN A 309 -8.87 -5.15 6.39
C ASN A 309 -7.89 -4.16 5.74
N LEU A 310 -8.38 -3.40 4.75
CA LEU A 310 -7.63 -2.38 4.03
C LEU A 310 -8.37 -1.04 4.10
N ALA A 311 -7.74 0.01 3.58
CA ALA A 311 -8.42 1.28 3.37
C ALA A 311 -8.13 1.83 1.96
N MET A 312 -9.09 2.54 1.39
CA MET A 312 -8.85 3.36 0.21
C MET A 312 -9.19 4.82 0.47
N VAL A 313 -8.63 5.70 -0.35
CA VAL A 313 -9.07 7.09 -0.42
C VAL A 313 -10.20 7.16 -1.44
N ARG A 314 -11.35 7.64 -0.98
CA ARG A 314 -12.53 7.85 -1.83
C ARG A 314 -12.98 9.30 -1.80
N ALA A 315 -13.73 9.70 -2.82
CA ALA A 315 -14.47 10.95 -2.80
C ALA A 315 -15.77 10.78 -2.00
N ARG A 316 -16.18 11.81 -1.26
CA ARG A 316 -17.43 11.85 -0.52
C ARG A 316 -18.62 11.83 -1.48
N GLU A 317 -19.73 11.24 -1.06
CA GLU A 317 -20.97 11.30 -1.83
C GLU A 317 -21.44 12.76 -1.99
N GLY A 318 -21.96 13.11 -3.17
CA GLY A 318 -22.36 14.49 -3.50
C GLY A 318 -21.20 15.39 -3.96
N THR A 319 -19.97 14.86 -4.03
CA THR A 319 -18.84 15.54 -4.65
C THR A 319 -19.11 15.78 -6.14
N ASP A 320 -18.83 16.99 -6.61
CA ASP A 320 -19.01 17.37 -8.02
C ASP A 320 -18.16 16.50 -8.97
N GLU A 321 -18.75 16.04 -10.06
CA GLU A 321 -18.16 15.09 -11.01
C GLU A 321 -17.11 15.73 -11.93
N GLY A 322 -16.90 17.05 -11.86
CA GLY A 322 -15.93 17.78 -12.67
C GLY A 322 -14.53 17.13 -12.64
N SER A 323 -14.10 16.60 -13.79
CA SER A 323 -12.79 15.96 -13.96
C SER A 323 -11.67 17.00 -14.03
N GLY A 324 -10.47 16.63 -13.58
CA GLY A 324 -9.28 17.49 -13.68
C GLY A 324 -9.33 18.75 -12.81
N LYS A 325 -10.27 18.82 -11.86
CA LYS A 325 -10.34 19.91 -10.88
C LYS A 325 -9.02 19.97 -10.11
N LEU A 326 -8.38 21.13 -10.15
CA LEU A 326 -7.20 21.42 -9.34
C LEU A 326 -7.64 21.58 -7.89
N MET A 327 -7.04 20.78 -7.02
CA MET A 327 -7.32 20.77 -5.59
C MET A 327 -6.20 21.46 -4.83
N ALA A 328 -6.57 22.23 -3.81
CA ALA A 328 -5.64 22.72 -2.80
C ALA A 328 -5.21 21.62 -1.81
N GLY A 329 -5.96 20.50 -1.77
CA GLY A 329 -5.79 19.34 -0.90
C GLY A 329 -4.43 18.65 -1.02
N PRO A 330 -4.22 17.53 -0.30
CA PRO A 330 -2.92 17.19 0.25
C PRO A 330 -1.81 17.15 -0.80
N VAL A 331 -0.62 17.62 -0.41
CA VAL A 331 0.56 17.61 -1.28
C VAL A 331 1.10 16.17 -1.38
N TRP A 332 1.11 15.63 -2.58
CA TRP A 332 1.63 14.29 -2.86
C TRP A 332 3.14 14.36 -3.09
N ASN A 333 3.89 13.54 -2.38
CA ASN A 333 5.34 13.48 -2.47
C ASN A 333 5.75 12.36 -3.42
N TYR A 334 6.72 12.64 -4.30
CA TYR A 334 7.25 11.67 -5.27
C TYR A 334 8.72 11.94 -5.57
N ILE A 335 9.37 11.05 -6.33
CA ILE A 335 10.70 11.29 -6.90
C ILE A 335 10.56 11.42 -8.42
N PRO A 336 10.85 12.60 -9.01
CA PRO A 336 10.86 12.74 -10.47
C PRO A 336 12.00 11.92 -11.07
N GLU A 337 11.77 11.32 -12.23
CA GLU A 337 12.75 10.53 -12.97
C GLU A 337 13.47 9.50 -12.07
N GLN A 338 12.70 8.79 -11.25
CA GLN A 338 13.26 7.87 -10.28
C GLN A 338 14.07 6.76 -10.95
N ARG A 339 15.29 6.54 -10.45
CA ARG A 339 16.24 5.59 -11.03
C ARG A 339 16.15 4.20 -10.37
N PRO A 340 16.56 3.12 -11.06
CA PRO A 340 16.47 1.75 -10.52
C PRO A 340 17.24 1.48 -9.23
N ASP A 341 18.25 2.30 -8.92
CA ASP A 341 19.00 2.28 -7.67
C ASP A 341 18.32 3.08 -6.55
N GLU A 342 17.27 3.85 -6.83
CA GLU A 342 16.50 4.61 -5.84
C GLU A 342 15.29 3.79 -5.40
N VAL A 343 15.46 3.01 -4.34
CA VAL A 343 14.43 2.09 -3.84
C VAL A 343 13.53 2.77 -2.82
N LEU A 344 12.21 2.73 -3.03
CA LEU A 344 11.23 3.27 -2.07
C LEU A 344 10.87 2.26 -1.01
N PHE A 345 10.73 2.75 0.22
CA PHE A 345 10.15 2.06 1.34
C PHE A 345 8.84 2.74 1.70
N ILE A 346 7.72 2.03 1.60
CA ILE A 346 6.40 2.49 2.03
C ILE A 346 6.01 1.71 3.28
N LYS A 347 5.80 2.39 4.41
CA LYS A 347 5.36 1.81 5.67
C LYS A 347 3.84 1.81 5.76
N HIS A 348 3.24 0.65 5.62
CA HIS A 348 1.79 0.48 5.72
C HIS A 348 1.31 0.42 7.17
N PHE A 349 2.08 -0.25 8.02
CA PHE A 349 1.81 -0.40 9.44
C PHE A 349 3.13 -0.44 10.23
N ASP A 350 3.13 0.05 11.46
CA ASP A 350 4.23 -0.11 12.42
C ASP A 350 3.65 -0.04 13.83
N SER A 351 3.78 -1.09 14.64
CA SER A 351 3.18 -1.11 15.98
C SER A 351 3.79 -0.07 16.90
N ALA A 352 5.01 0.43 16.62
CA ALA A 352 5.60 1.56 17.34
C ALA A 352 4.91 2.92 17.06
N SER A 353 3.94 2.97 16.14
CA SER A 353 3.08 4.15 15.95
C SER A 353 1.84 4.15 16.84
N LEU A 354 1.52 3.04 17.50
CA LEU A 354 0.29 2.93 18.28
C LEU A 354 0.38 3.80 19.53
N GLY A 355 -0.64 4.63 19.73
CA GLY A 355 -0.82 5.43 20.95
C GLY A 355 -0.21 6.81 20.90
N PRO A 356 -0.47 7.62 21.95
CA PRO A 356 -0.07 9.02 22.00
C PRO A 356 1.45 9.22 22.00
N ASN A 357 2.21 8.19 22.38
CA ASN A 357 3.67 8.19 22.39
C ASN A 357 4.26 7.49 21.14
N GLY A 358 3.45 7.29 20.10
CA GLY A 358 3.91 6.69 18.85
C GLY A 358 5.10 7.44 18.26
N THR A 359 6.14 6.72 17.88
CA THR A 359 7.40 7.30 17.38
C THR A 359 7.57 7.18 15.86
N GLU A 360 6.61 6.50 15.21
CA GLU A 360 6.64 6.15 13.80
C GLU A 360 5.36 6.62 13.11
N VAL A 361 5.44 6.95 11.81
CA VAL A 361 4.29 7.33 10.99
C VAL A 361 4.00 6.22 9.97
N PRO A 362 2.91 5.43 10.09
CA PRO A 362 2.53 4.44 9.09
C PRO A 362 1.28 4.86 8.29
N GLY A 363 0.82 3.97 7.43
CA GLY A 363 -0.50 4.06 6.81
C GLY A 363 -0.61 5.20 5.81
N VAL A 364 0.42 5.39 5.00
CA VAL A 364 0.48 6.47 4.00
C VAL A 364 -0.39 6.12 2.78
N PRO A 365 -1.36 6.97 2.41
CA PRO A 365 -2.02 6.86 1.12
C PRO A 365 -0.98 6.95 0.00
N HIS A 366 -1.02 6.01 -0.93
CA HIS A 366 -0.11 5.99 -2.07
C HIS A 366 -0.84 5.58 -3.34
N ALA A 367 -0.36 6.10 -4.47
CA ALA A 367 -0.90 5.87 -5.80
C ALA A 367 0.12 6.27 -6.86
N SER A 368 -0.28 6.12 -8.12
CA SER A 368 0.51 6.46 -9.29
C SER A 368 -0.18 7.59 -10.03
N PRO A 369 0.01 8.87 -9.68
CA PRO A 369 -0.67 9.96 -10.39
C PRO A 369 -0.31 9.99 -11.87
N ASP A 370 -1.27 10.34 -12.72
CA ASP A 370 -1.01 10.71 -14.11
C ASP A 370 -0.37 12.10 -14.15
N LEU A 371 0.82 12.19 -14.75
CA LEU A 371 1.60 13.42 -14.84
C LEU A 371 1.13 14.37 -15.97
N GLY A 372 0.18 13.93 -16.82
CA GLY A 372 -0.26 14.70 -17.97
C GLY A 372 0.92 15.11 -18.85
N SER A 373 1.04 16.39 -19.17
CA SER A 373 2.13 16.91 -20.02
C SER A 373 3.51 16.91 -19.36
N ALA A 374 3.61 16.69 -18.04
CA ALA A 374 4.89 16.56 -17.34
C ALA A 374 5.50 15.16 -17.47
N GLY A 375 4.68 14.15 -17.79
CA GLY A 375 5.16 12.79 -18.05
C GLY A 375 5.63 12.63 -19.50
N TYR A 376 6.62 11.78 -19.72
CA TYR A 376 7.12 11.46 -21.06
C TYR A 376 7.64 10.02 -21.14
N GLY A 377 7.89 9.52 -22.36
CA GLY A 377 8.38 8.15 -22.55
C GLY A 377 7.34 7.07 -22.24
N ASP A 378 7.83 5.86 -21.96
CA ASP A 378 6.98 4.70 -21.69
C ASP A 378 6.42 4.72 -20.26
N ALA A 379 5.37 3.94 -20.02
CA ALA A 379 4.91 3.67 -18.66
C ALA A 379 6.03 3.06 -17.82
N ARG A 380 5.96 3.30 -16.50
CA ARG A 380 6.94 2.74 -15.58
C ARG A 380 6.95 1.21 -15.65
N GLU A 381 8.13 0.65 -15.46
CA GLU A 381 8.29 -0.76 -15.12
C GLU A 381 8.90 -0.84 -13.74
N SER A 382 8.32 -1.65 -12.87
CA SER A 382 8.73 -1.72 -11.47
C SER A 382 8.38 -3.04 -10.83
N ILE A 383 9.03 -3.33 -9.71
CA ILE A 383 8.67 -4.40 -8.80
C ILE A 383 8.34 -3.85 -7.43
N GLU A 384 7.25 -4.34 -6.86
CA GLU A 384 6.84 -4.11 -5.49
C GLU A 384 6.96 -5.43 -4.72
N THR A 385 7.62 -5.39 -3.57
CA THR A 385 7.78 -6.54 -2.68
C THR A 385 7.27 -6.18 -1.30
N ARG A 386 6.37 -7.01 -0.78
CA ARG A 386 5.71 -6.77 0.50
C ARG A 386 6.34 -7.64 1.58
N VAL A 387 6.66 -7.01 2.70
CA VAL A 387 7.37 -7.66 3.80
C VAL A 387 6.75 -7.33 5.15
N ILE A 388 6.93 -8.23 6.11
CA ILE A 388 6.70 -7.97 7.54
C ILE A 388 8.06 -8.03 8.24
N ALA A 389 8.36 -7.02 9.04
CA ALA A 389 9.57 -6.91 9.85
C ALA A 389 9.23 -7.03 11.34
N PHE A 390 10.08 -7.71 12.09
CA PHE A 390 9.97 -7.94 13.54
C PHE A 390 11.29 -7.53 14.22
N TRP A 391 11.21 -6.81 15.34
CA TRP A 391 12.37 -6.33 16.10
C TRP A 391 12.56 -7.13 17.38
#